data_AF-Q8WUN4-F1
#
_entry.id   AF-Q8WUN4-F1
#
_cell.length_a   1.000
_cell.length_b   1.000
_cell.length_c   1.000
_cell.angle_alpha   90.00
_cell.angle_beta   90.00
_cell.angle_gamma   90.00
#
_symmetry.space_group_name_H-M   'P 1'
#
loop_
_entity.id
_entity.type
_entity.pdbx_description
1 polymer ?
#
loop_
_entity_poly.entity_id
_entity_poly.type
_entity_poly.pdbx_seq_one_letter_code
_entity_poly.pdbx_strand_id
1 'polypeptide(L)'
;LEGETFPLERDEVMPPPLQHPQTDRLTCPKGLPWAPKVREKDIEMFLESSRSKFIGYTLGSDTNTVVGLPRPIHESIKTLKQHKYTSIAEVQAQMEEEYLRSPLSGGEEEVEQVPAETLYQGLLPSLPQYMIALLKILLAAAPTSKAKPDSINILADVLPEEMPTTVLQSMKLGVDVNRHKEVIVKAISAVLLLLLKHFKLNHVYQFEYMAQHLVFANCIPLILKFFNQNIMSYITAKNSISVLDYPHCVVHELPELTAESLEAGDSNQFCWRNLFSCINLLRILNKLTKWKHSRTMMLVVFKSAPILKRALKVKQAMMQLYVLKLLKVQTKYLGRQWRKSNMKTMSAIYQKVRHRLNDDWAYGNDLDARPWDFQAEECALRANIERFNARRYDRAHSNPDFLPVDNCLQSVLGQRVDLPEDFQMNYDLWLEREVFSKPISWEELLQ
;
A
#
# COMPACT_ATOMS: atom_id res chain seq x y z
N LEU A 1 17.91 69.13 -13.05
CA LEU A 1 18.50 67.80 -13.35
C LEU A 1 17.34 66.83 -13.38
N GLU A 2 16.62 66.90 -14.51
CA GLU A 2 15.33 66.28 -14.78
C GLU A 2 15.53 64.94 -15.49
N GLY A 3 14.50 64.09 -15.43
CA GLY A 3 14.57 62.67 -15.73
C GLY A 3 14.67 62.31 -17.20
N GLU A 4 15.29 61.16 -17.43
CA GLU A 4 15.26 60.45 -18.72
C GLU A 4 14.18 59.37 -18.70
N THR A 5 13.16 59.58 -19.54
CA THR A 5 12.16 58.60 -19.93
C THR A 5 12.72 57.73 -21.05
N PHE A 6 12.78 56.40 -20.83
CA PHE A 6 13.06 55.42 -21.88
C PHE A 6 11.89 55.36 -22.90
N PRO A 7 12.16 55.18 -24.21
CA PRO A 7 11.13 55.21 -25.24
C PRO A 7 10.26 53.93 -25.25
N LEU A 8 8.95 54.13 -25.42
CA LEU A 8 7.96 53.08 -25.69
C LEU A 8 8.24 52.41 -27.05
N GLU A 9 8.53 51.11 -27.03
CA GLU A 9 8.56 50.28 -28.24
C GLU A 9 7.15 50.12 -28.82
N ARG A 10 7.08 50.18 -30.15
CA ARG A 10 5.86 50.17 -30.97
C ARG A 10 5.11 48.84 -30.86
N ASP A 11 3.80 48.90 -30.63
CA ASP A 11 2.88 47.78 -30.86
C ASP A 11 2.85 47.43 -32.36
N GLU A 12 3.48 46.32 -32.75
CA GLU A 12 3.25 45.70 -34.05
C GLU A 12 1.87 45.01 -34.03
N VAL A 13 0.91 45.60 -34.73
CA VAL A 13 -0.45 45.05 -34.91
C VAL A 13 -0.37 43.74 -35.71
N MET A 14 -0.56 42.60 -35.03
CA MET A 14 -0.74 41.30 -35.71
C MET A 14 -1.98 41.34 -36.63
N PRO A 15 -1.92 40.73 -37.83
CA PRO A 15 -3.09 40.61 -38.70
C PRO A 15 -4.12 39.65 -38.08
N PRO A 16 -5.44 39.87 -38.35
CA PRO A 16 -6.49 39.05 -37.76
C PRO A 16 -6.43 37.61 -38.27
N PRO A 17 -6.78 36.61 -37.43
CA PRO A 17 -6.70 35.21 -37.82
C PRO A 17 -7.76 34.85 -38.87
N LEU A 18 -7.35 34.14 -39.92
CA LEU A 18 -8.22 33.57 -40.93
C LEU A 18 -9.23 32.60 -40.29
N GLN A 19 -10.52 32.84 -40.52
CA GLN A 19 -11.60 31.97 -40.04
C GLN A 19 -11.61 30.66 -40.84
N HIS A 20 -11.17 29.57 -40.20
CA HIS A 20 -11.40 28.23 -40.73
C HIS A 20 -12.81 27.73 -40.37
N PRO A 21 -13.46 26.91 -41.23
CA PRO A 21 -14.79 26.39 -40.97
C PRO A 21 -14.82 25.57 -39.68
N GLN A 22 -15.84 25.82 -38.84
CA GLN A 22 -16.06 25.12 -37.60
C GLN A 22 -16.38 23.65 -37.88
N THR A 23 -15.38 22.79 -37.69
CA THR A 23 -15.62 21.37 -37.39
C THR A 23 -15.90 21.28 -35.91
N ASP A 24 -16.99 20.59 -35.52
CA ASP A 24 -17.35 20.27 -34.15
C ASP A 24 -16.22 19.51 -33.44
N ARG A 25 -15.22 20.24 -32.98
CA ARG A 25 -14.18 19.73 -32.10
C ARG A 25 -14.80 19.61 -30.73
N LEU A 26 -15.08 18.37 -30.32
CA LEU A 26 -15.30 17.99 -28.93
C LEU A 26 -14.33 18.80 -28.05
N THR A 27 -14.85 19.80 -27.33
CA THR A 27 -14.06 20.64 -26.45
C THR A 27 -13.67 19.81 -25.24
N CYS A 28 -12.55 19.10 -25.34
CA CYS A 28 -11.92 18.52 -24.18
C CYS A 28 -11.52 19.69 -23.25
N PRO A 29 -11.93 19.68 -21.96
CA PRO A 29 -11.59 20.77 -21.06
C PRO A 29 -10.07 20.99 -21.05
N LYS A 30 -9.65 22.25 -21.21
CA LYS A 30 -8.23 22.64 -21.12
C LYS A 30 -7.78 22.42 -19.67
N GLY A 31 -7.18 21.27 -19.39
CA GLY A 31 -6.71 20.93 -18.06
C GLY A 31 -6.21 19.50 -17.97
N LEU A 32 -5.47 19.19 -16.90
CA LEU A 32 -5.15 17.80 -16.57
C LEU A 32 -6.44 17.06 -16.25
N PRO A 33 -6.59 15.77 -16.62
CA PRO A 33 -7.78 14.99 -16.28
C PRO A 33 -7.86 14.65 -14.77
N TRP A 34 -7.02 15.26 -13.94
CA TRP A 34 -6.96 15.06 -12.51
C TRP A 34 -6.53 16.35 -11.79
N ALA A 35 -7.11 16.61 -10.62
CA ALA A 35 -6.66 17.69 -9.74
C ALA A 35 -5.27 17.36 -9.15
N PRO A 36 -4.26 18.25 -9.16
CA PRO A 36 -2.93 18.00 -8.56
C PRO A 36 -2.99 17.64 -7.07
N LYS A 37 -1.95 16.98 -6.54
CA LYS A 37 -1.85 16.59 -5.12
C LYS A 37 -0.45 16.86 -4.60
N VAL A 38 -0.36 17.53 -3.46
CA VAL A 38 0.88 17.87 -2.75
C VAL A 38 0.77 17.34 -1.32
N ARG A 39 1.83 16.72 -0.80
CA ARG A 39 1.89 16.31 0.62
C ARG A 39 2.50 17.42 1.45
N GLU A 40 2.23 17.40 2.75
CA GLU A 40 2.90 18.25 3.74
C GLU A 40 4.43 18.18 3.62
N LYS A 41 4.98 16.96 3.61
CA LYS A 41 6.42 16.74 3.42
C LYS A 41 6.96 17.33 2.11
N ASP A 42 6.16 17.38 1.05
CA ASP A 42 6.61 17.98 -0.23
C ASP A 42 6.69 19.53 -0.11
N ILE A 43 5.88 20.15 0.75
CA ILE A 43 5.92 21.58 1.08
C ILE A 43 7.10 21.87 1.99
N GLU A 44 7.32 21.06 3.02
CA GLU A 44 8.46 21.15 3.95
C GLU A 44 9.78 21.09 3.18
N MET A 45 9.98 20.06 2.35
CA MET A 45 11.19 19.91 1.55
C MET A 45 11.43 21.09 0.61
N PHE A 46 10.37 21.62 -0.01
CA PHE A 46 10.46 22.79 -0.89
C PHE A 46 10.89 24.04 -0.10
N LEU A 47 10.33 24.24 1.09
CA LEU A 47 10.65 25.35 1.98
C LEU A 47 12.07 25.24 2.54
N GLU A 48 12.47 24.07 3.01
CA GLU A 48 13.82 23.82 3.51
C GLU A 48 14.87 24.09 2.44
N SER A 49 14.65 23.57 1.22
CA SER A 49 15.55 23.84 0.09
C SER A 49 15.60 25.33 -0.26
N SER A 50 14.46 26.01 -0.25
CA SER A 50 14.37 27.45 -0.52
C SER A 50 15.08 28.28 0.56
N ARG A 51 14.81 28.01 1.84
CA ARG A 51 15.43 28.73 2.97
C ARG A 51 16.92 28.47 3.04
N SER A 52 17.36 27.23 2.83
CA SER A 52 18.79 26.90 2.73
C SER A 52 19.47 27.69 1.61
N LYS A 53 18.83 27.79 0.43
CA LYS A 53 19.39 28.53 -0.71
C LYS A 53 19.46 30.05 -0.51
N PHE A 54 18.42 30.67 0.06
CA PHE A 54 18.31 32.13 0.12
C PHE A 54 18.70 32.75 1.46
N ILE A 55 18.56 32.00 2.55
CA ILE A 55 18.74 32.48 3.94
C ILE A 55 19.90 31.75 4.62
N GLY A 56 20.23 30.52 4.20
CA GLY A 56 21.30 29.72 4.81
C GLY A 56 20.90 29.01 6.11
N TYR A 57 19.62 29.06 6.50
CA TYR A 57 19.10 28.41 7.71
C TYR A 57 17.81 27.63 7.42
N THR A 58 17.53 26.59 8.20
CA THR A 58 16.31 25.77 8.10
C THR A 58 15.54 25.77 9.42
N LEU A 59 14.23 25.99 9.34
CA LEU A 59 13.28 25.83 10.45
C LEU A 59 12.59 24.48 10.26
N GLY A 60 12.89 23.50 11.11
CA GLY A 60 12.28 22.17 11.04
C GLY A 60 10.77 22.23 11.31
N SER A 61 9.99 21.49 10.52
CA SER A 61 8.53 21.35 10.66
C SER A 61 7.70 22.63 10.51
N ASP A 62 8.32 23.77 10.15
CA ASP A 62 7.59 25.01 9.91
C ASP A 62 7.26 25.17 8.42
N THR A 63 5.96 25.13 8.09
CA THR A 63 5.44 25.34 6.73
C THR A 63 4.91 26.74 6.47
N ASN A 64 4.97 27.65 7.45
CA ASN A 64 4.30 28.95 7.39
C ASN A 64 5.24 30.14 7.22
N THR A 65 6.43 30.11 7.81
CA THR A 65 7.32 31.28 7.78
C THR A 65 7.96 31.47 6.40
N VAL A 66 7.59 32.55 5.69
CA VAL A 66 8.16 32.87 4.37
C VAL A 66 9.02 34.13 4.37
N VAL A 67 9.32 34.65 5.56
CA VAL A 67 10.15 35.85 5.75
C VAL A 67 11.53 35.62 5.14
N GLY A 68 12.04 36.61 4.38
CA GLY A 68 13.33 36.54 3.70
C GLY A 68 13.33 35.78 2.37
N LEU A 69 12.23 35.13 1.98
CA LEU A 69 12.12 34.44 0.69
C LEU A 69 11.61 35.39 -0.43
N PRO A 70 12.10 35.25 -1.67
CA PRO A 70 11.60 35.99 -2.83
C PRO A 70 10.10 35.76 -3.12
N ARG A 71 9.43 36.77 -3.70
CA ARG A 71 8.00 36.71 -4.09
C ARG A 71 7.61 35.45 -4.91
N PRO A 72 8.40 34.99 -5.91
CA PRO A 72 8.06 33.76 -6.64
C PRO A 72 7.94 32.52 -5.75
N ILE A 73 8.70 32.46 -4.65
CA ILE A 73 8.63 31.35 -3.69
C ILE A 73 7.34 31.44 -2.87
N HIS A 74 6.90 32.65 -2.51
CA HIS A 74 5.61 32.85 -1.84
C HIS A 74 4.46 32.36 -2.70
N GLU A 75 4.45 32.70 -3.99
CA GLU A 75 3.47 32.23 -4.96
C GLU A 75 3.49 30.71 -5.13
N SER A 76 4.69 30.12 -5.17
CA SER A 76 4.88 28.67 -5.24
C SER A 76 4.30 27.98 -4.01
N ILE A 77 4.61 28.46 -2.79
CA ILE A 77 4.06 27.91 -1.54
C ILE A 77 2.55 28.04 -1.49
N LYS A 78 2.01 29.20 -1.88
CA LYS A 78 0.55 29.42 -1.95
C LYS A 78 -0.10 28.38 -2.86
N THR A 79 0.48 28.13 -4.03
CA THR A 79 0.00 27.12 -4.99
C THR A 79 0.10 25.70 -4.43
N LEU A 80 1.21 25.37 -3.75
CA LEU A 80 1.40 24.06 -3.12
C LEU A 80 0.40 23.81 -1.99
N LYS A 81 0.17 24.81 -1.12
CA LYS A 81 -0.82 24.75 -0.03
C LYS A 81 -2.25 24.60 -0.57
N GLN A 82 -2.59 25.29 -1.65
CA GLN A 82 -3.91 25.14 -2.31
C GLN A 82 -4.19 23.70 -2.76
N HIS A 83 -3.15 22.94 -3.12
CA HIS A 83 -3.24 21.55 -3.55
C HIS A 83 -2.79 20.55 -2.49
N LYS A 84 -2.69 20.98 -1.22
CA LYS A 84 -2.37 20.09 -0.09
C LYS A 84 -3.45 19.03 0.03
N TYR A 85 -3.04 17.77 0.00
CA TYR A 85 -3.92 16.62 0.18
C TYR A 85 -3.43 15.81 1.37
N THR A 86 -4.24 15.78 2.42
CA THR A 86 -4.03 14.92 3.58
C THR A 86 -4.74 13.59 3.35
N SER A 87 -3.97 12.51 3.41
CA SER A 87 -4.50 11.15 3.29
C SER A 87 -4.93 10.61 4.66
N ILE A 88 -5.89 9.67 4.66
CA ILE A 88 -6.30 8.93 5.89
C ILE A 88 -5.08 8.32 6.59
N ALA A 89 -4.10 7.83 5.82
CA ALA A 89 -2.89 7.26 6.37
C ALA A 89 -1.99 8.29 7.10
N GLU A 90 -2.00 9.56 6.67
CA GLU A 90 -1.26 10.64 7.37
C GLU A 90 -2.01 11.05 8.63
N VAL A 91 -3.35 11.14 8.58
CA VAL A 91 -4.18 11.41 9.78
C VAL A 91 -3.95 10.33 10.84
N GLN A 92 -4.03 9.06 10.45
CA GLN A 92 -3.80 7.92 11.35
C GLN A 92 -2.38 7.91 11.94
N ALA A 93 -1.35 8.15 11.12
CA ALA A 93 0.02 8.23 11.63
C ALA A 93 0.21 9.39 12.62
N GLN A 94 -0.42 10.55 12.36
CA GLN A 94 -0.37 11.69 13.26
C GLN A 94 -1.08 11.41 14.59
N MET A 95 -2.24 10.75 14.57
CA MET A 95 -2.94 10.33 15.79
C MET A 95 -2.05 9.44 16.67
N GLU A 96 -1.29 8.51 16.06
CA GLU A 96 -0.33 7.68 16.80
C GLU A 96 0.82 8.49 17.39
N GLU A 97 1.31 9.52 16.70
CA GLU A 97 2.30 10.44 17.26
C GLU A 97 1.73 11.23 18.45
N GLU A 98 0.46 11.61 18.40
CA GLU A 98 -0.24 12.31 19.50
C GLU A 98 -0.43 11.39 20.71
N TYR A 99 -0.85 10.13 20.52
CA TYR A 99 -0.92 9.13 21.58
C TYR A 99 0.44 8.91 22.26
N LEU A 100 1.53 8.93 21.49
CA LEU A 100 2.88 8.81 22.04
C LEU A 100 3.33 10.05 22.82
N ARG A 101 2.84 11.24 22.47
CA ARG A 101 3.17 12.49 23.19
C ARG A 101 2.43 12.60 24.52
N SER A 102 1.23 12.05 24.62
CA SER A 102 0.36 12.19 25.79
C SER A 102 -0.22 10.84 26.25
N PRO A 103 0.63 9.88 26.66
CA PRO A 103 0.20 8.52 26.96
C PRO A 103 -0.78 8.42 28.13
N LEU A 104 -0.75 9.38 29.07
CA LEU A 104 -1.61 9.38 30.26
C LEU A 104 -2.91 10.18 30.09
N SER A 105 -2.95 11.11 29.13
CA SER A 105 -4.05 12.08 28.97
C SER A 105 -5.01 11.72 27.85
N GLY A 106 -4.65 10.74 27.00
CA GLY A 106 -5.37 10.40 25.78
C GLY A 106 -6.64 9.54 25.98
N GLY A 107 -6.87 9.00 27.19
CA GLY A 107 -7.96 8.07 27.46
C GLY A 107 -7.79 6.71 26.75
N GLU A 108 -8.73 5.79 26.98
CA GLU A 108 -8.81 4.55 26.19
C GLU A 108 -9.29 4.87 24.77
N GLU A 109 -8.62 4.32 23.76
CA GLU A 109 -9.04 4.46 22.37
C GLU A 109 -10.31 3.64 22.13
N GLU A 110 -11.42 4.29 21.79
CA GLU A 110 -12.63 3.60 21.35
C GLU A 110 -12.44 3.07 19.92
N VAL A 111 -12.26 1.76 19.81
CA VAL A 111 -12.05 1.09 18.54
C VAL A 111 -13.34 0.40 18.08
N GLU A 112 -13.90 0.90 16.97
CA GLU A 112 -15.00 0.22 16.29
C GLU A 112 -14.57 -1.17 15.80
N GLN A 113 -15.29 -2.21 16.24
CA GLN A 113 -15.00 -3.61 15.88
C GLN A 113 -15.56 -3.96 14.49
N VAL A 114 -15.00 -3.32 13.47
CA VAL A 114 -15.31 -3.63 12.07
C VAL A 114 -14.73 -4.99 11.66
N PRO A 115 -15.26 -5.69 10.63
CA PRO A 115 -14.75 -7.01 10.23
C PRO A 115 -13.25 -7.04 9.90
N ALA A 116 -12.70 -5.93 9.39
CA ALA A 116 -11.27 -5.81 9.11
C ALA A 116 -10.42 -5.74 10.40
N GLU A 117 -10.93 -5.11 11.46
CA GLU A 117 -10.30 -5.01 12.77
C GLU A 117 -10.28 -6.38 13.44
N THR A 118 -11.42 -7.05 13.52
CA THR A 118 -11.54 -8.40 14.09
C THR A 118 -10.65 -9.40 13.35
N LEU A 119 -10.61 -9.32 12.01
CA LEU A 119 -9.72 -10.16 11.21
C LEU A 119 -8.24 -9.86 11.48
N TYR A 120 -7.85 -8.58 11.58
CA TYR A 120 -6.46 -8.23 11.90
C TYR A 120 -6.07 -8.77 13.28
N GLN A 121 -6.90 -8.56 14.30
CA GLN A 121 -6.68 -9.07 15.66
C GLN A 121 -6.50 -10.59 15.67
N GLY A 122 -7.37 -11.33 14.98
CA GLY A 122 -7.27 -12.79 14.90
C GLY A 122 -6.03 -13.28 14.14
N LEU A 123 -5.57 -12.53 13.14
CA LEU A 123 -4.37 -12.88 12.37
C LEU A 123 -3.07 -12.44 13.06
N LEU A 124 -3.10 -11.40 13.89
CA LEU A 124 -1.91 -10.74 14.45
C LEU A 124 -0.88 -11.70 15.07
N PRO A 125 -1.24 -12.69 15.92
CA PRO A 125 -0.27 -13.56 16.58
C PRO A 125 0.54 -14.45 15.61
N SER A 126 0.00 -14.75 14.43
CA SER A 126 0.59 -15.64 13.44
C SER A 126 0.65 -15.03 12.03
N LEU A 127 0.53 -13.70 11.93
CA LEU A 127 0.52 -12.98 10.66
C LEU A 127 1.75 -13.30 9.80
N PRO A 128 3.00 -13.34 10.34
CA PRO A 128 4.17 -13.69 9.55
C PRO A 128 4.03 -15.08 8.90
N GLN A 129 3.57 -16.07 9.65
CA GLN A 129 3.38 -17.45 9.20
C GLN A 129 2.33 -17.54 8.09
N TYR A 130 1.20 -16.84 8.25
CA TYR A 130 0.18 -16.76 7.21
C TYR A 130 0.69 -16.11 5.92
N MET A 131 1.48 -15.03 6.02
CA MET A 131 2.07 -14.38 4.86
C MET A 131 3.07 -15.30 4.14
N ILE A 132 3.92 -16.00 4.90
CA ILE A 132 4.86 -16.98 4.35
C ILE A 132 4.12 -18.13 3.67
N ALA A 133 3.07 -18.67 4.30
CA ALA A 133 2.27 -19.76 3.74
C ALA A 133 1.64 -19.36 2.39
N LEU A 134 0.98 -18.20 2.32
CA LEU A 134 0.40 -17.70 1.08
C LEU A 134 1.44 -17.53 -0.03
N LEU A 135 2.64 -17.02 0.30
CA LEU A 135 3.71 -16.83 -0.69
C LEU A 135 4.34 -18.17 -1.14
N LYS A 136 4.47 -19.16 -0.24
CA LYS A 136 4.93 -20.51 -0.60
C LYS A 136 3.95 -21.20 -1.55
N ILE A 137 2.65 -21.11 -1.30
CA ILE A 137 1.63 -21.67 -2.20
C ILE A 137 1.64 -20.93 -3.55
N LEU A 138 1.78 -19.60 -3.55
CA LEU A 138 1.92 -18.80 -4.77
C LEU A 138 3.15 -19.22 -5.59
N LEU A 139 4.28 -19.48 -4.93
CA LEU A 139 5.50 -19.96 -5.57
C LEU A 139 5.30 -21.36 -6.17
N ALA A 140 4.63 -22.27 -5.45
CA ALA A 140 4.33 -23.63 -5.93
C ALA A 140 3.45 -23.60 -7.20
N ALA A 141 2.47 -22.69 -7.25
CA ALA A 141 1.58 -22.50 -8.38
C ALA A 141 2.15 -21.63 -9.53
N ALA A 142 3.34 -21.05 -9.34
CA ALA A 142 3.95 -20.20 -10.35
C ALA A 142 4.29 -21.00 -11.62
N PRO A 143 4.14 -20.45 -12.84
CA PRO A 143 4.33 -21.21 -14.09
C PRO A 143 5.76 -21.74 -14.32
N THR A 144 6.76 -21.15 -13.65
CA THR A 144 8.17 -21.57 -13.71
C THR A 144 8.60 -22.43 -12.52
N SER A 145 7.67 -22.83 -11.65
CA SER A 145 7.94 -23.71 -10.53
C SER A 145 8.35 -25.09 -11.03
N LYS A 146 9.57 -25.52 -10.67
CA LYS A 146 9.98 -26.92 -10.80
C LYS A 146 9.65 -27.61 -9.48
N ALA A 147 9.05 -28.80 -9.53
CA ALA A 147 8.80 -29.61 -8.34
C ALA A 147 10.14 -29.84 -7.61
N LYS A 148 10.21 -29.35 -6.38
CA LYS A 148 11.32 -29.65 -5.46
C LYS A 148 10.79 -30.53 -4.33
N PRO A 149 11.59 -31.45 -3.79
CA PRO A 149 11.14 -32.33 -2.70
C PRO A 149 10.61 -31.55 -1.49
N ASP A 150 11.14 -30.35 -1.20
CA ASP A 150 10.69 -29.49 -0.10
C ASP A 150 9.56 -28.49 -0.47
N SER A 151 8.98 -28.60 -1.67
CA SER A 151 7.91 -27.69 -2.12
C SER A 151 6.52 -28.22 -1.76
N ILE A 152 5.60 -27.30 -1.45
CA ILE A 152 4.20 -27.65 -1.18
C ILE A 152 3.61 -28.36 -2.40
N ASN A 153 3.15 -29.59 -2.22
CA ASN A 153 2.51 -30.35 -3.29
C ASN A 153 1.04 -29.93 -3.47
N ILE A 154 0.84 -28.81 -4.15
CA ILE A 154 -0.51 -28.30 -4.49
C ILE A 154 -1.24 -29.16 -5.53
N LEU A 155 -0.60 -30.19 -6.06
CA LEU A 155 -1.19 -31.08 -7.08
C LEU A 155 -1.70 -32.39 -6.48
N ALA A 156 -1.45 -32.66 -5.20
CA ALA A 156 -1.92 -33.85 -4.52
C ALA A 156 -3.45 -34.00 -4.64
N ASP A 157 -4.20 -32.89 -4.58
CA ASP A 157 -5.66 -32.89 -4.66
C ASP A 157 -6.22 -32.99 -6.10
N VAL A 158 -5.35 -32.92 -7.11
CA VAL A 158 -5.74 -32.91 -8.54
C VAL A 158 -5.29 -34.19 -9.25
N LEU A 159 -4.23 -34.83 -8.77
CA LEU A 159 -3.71 -36.04 -9.37
C LEU A 159 -4.63 -37.23 -9.03
N PRO A 160 -5.12 -37.97 -10.03
CA PRO A 160 -5.92 -39.17 -9.78
C PRO A 160 -5.07 -40.28 -9.17
N GLU A 161 -5.71 -41.21 -8.44
CA GLU A 161 -5.07 -42.42 -7.92
C GLU A 161 -4.54 -43.31 -9.06
N GLU A 162 -5.33 -43.44 -10.13
CA GLU A 162 -4.92 -44.13 -11.36
C GLU A 162 -4.45 -43.13 -12.41
N MET A 163 -3.20 -43.30 -12.87
CA MET A 163 -2.63 -42.43 -13.89
C MET A 163 -3.26 -42.69 -15.27
N PRO A 164 -3.49 -41.62 -16.07
CA PRO A 164 -4.12 -41.75 -17.36
C PRO A 164 -3.30 -42.64 -18.31
N THR A 165 -3.96 -43.62 -18.92
CA THR A 165 -3.32 -44.58 -19.84
C THR A 165 -3.33 -44.11 -21.29
N THR A 166 -4.23 -43.17 -21.63
CA THR A 166 -4.35 -42.62 -22.99
C THR A 166 -3.74 -41.22 -23.11
N VAL A 167 -3.31 -40.88 -24.32
CA VAL A 167 -2.80 -39.54 -24.65
C VAL A 167 -3.86 -38.46 -24.37
N LEU A 168 -5.11 -38.73 -24.73
CA LEU A 168 -6.22 -37.79 -24.54
C LEU A 168 -6.49 -37.51 -23.05
N GLN A 169 -6.54 -38.55 -22.21
CA GLN A 169 -6.70 -38.37 -20.76
C GLN A 169 -5.49 -37.66 -20.14
N SER A 170 -4.28 -37.92 -20.65
CA SER A 170 -3.06 -37.22 -20.22
C SER A 170 -3.10 -35.73 -20.57
N MET A 171 -3.58 -35.38 -21.78
CA MET A 171 -3.78 -33.99 -22.19
C MET A 171 -4.85 -33.29 -21.34
N LYS A 172 -5.98 -33.97 -21.07
CA LYS A 172 -7.03 -33.48 -20.16
C LYS A 172 -6.47 -33.19 -18.77
N LEU A 173 -5.72 -34.13 -18.19
CA LEU A 173 -5.07 -33.95 -16.88
C LEU A 173 -4.09 -32.77 -16.90
N GLY A 174 -3.30 -32.61 -17.96
CA GLY A 174 -2.38 -31.49 -18.11
C GLY A 174 -3.09 -30.12 -18.14
N VAL A 175 -4.22 -30.03 -18.86
CA VAL A 175 -5.07 -28.83 -18.87
C VAL A 175 -5.62 -28.54 -17.49
N ASP A 176 -6.11 -29.55 -16.77
CA ASP A 176 -6.71 -29.36 -15.45
C ASP A 176 -5.67 -28.97 -14.38
N VAL A 177 -4.49 -29.59 -14.39
CA VAL A 177 -3.35 -29.22 -13.55
C VAL A 177 -2.96 -27.75 -13.77
N ASN A 178 -2.90 -27.30 -15.02
CA ASN A 178 -2.59 -25.91 -15.32
C ASN A 178 -3.70 -24.97 -14.87
N ARG A 179 -4.96 -25.32 -15.13
CA ARG A 179 -6.13 -24.55 -14.67
C ARG A 179 -6.14 -24.40 -13.14
N HIS A 180 -5.84 -25.47 -12.42
CA HIS A 180 -5.77 -25.46 -10.96
C HIS A 180 -4.72 -24.46 -10.45
N LYS A 181 -3.52 -24.47 -11.05
CA LYS A 181 -2.48 -23.46 -10.75
C LYS A 181 -2.98 -22.03 -10.99
N GLU A 182 -3.68 -21.79 -12.10
CA GLU A 182 -4.25 -20.46 -12.40
C GLU A 182 -5.28 -20.01 -11.35
N VAL A 183 -6.14 -20.92 -10.90
CA VAL A 183 -7.14 -20.65 -9.86
C VAL A 183 -6.46 -20.31 -8.53
N ILE A 184 -5.44 -21.07 -8.13
CA ILE A 184 -4.66 -20.80 -6.92
C ILE A 184 -3.99 -19.42 -6.99
N VAL A 185 -3.27 -19.12 -8.07
CA VAL A 185 -2.59 -17.83 -8.25
C VAL A 185 -3.60 -16.67 -8.22
N LYS A 186 -4.76 -16.85 -8.87
CA LYS A 186 -5.86 -15.87 -8.83
C LYS A 186 -6.36 -15.65 -7.41
N ALA A 187 -6.62 -16.72 -6.67
CA ALA A 187 -7.15 -16.66 -5.30
C ALA A 187 -6.15 -15.96 -4.37
N ILE A 188 -4.90 -16.40 -4.35
CA ILE A 188 -3.87 -15.83 -3.45
C ILE A 188 -3.60 -14.37 -3.79
N SER A 189 -3.46 -14.02 -5.07
CA SER A 189 -3.23 -12.63 -5.46
C SER A 189 -4.41 -11.72 -5.11
N ALA A 190 -5.64 -12.23 -5.15
CA ALA A 190 -6.83 -11.50 -4.69
C ALA A 190 -6.83 -11.32 -3.17
N VAL A 191 -6.62 -12.39 -2.41
CA VAL A 191 -6.59 -12.38 -0.93
C VAL A 191 -5.53 -11.39 -0.44
N LEU A 192 -4.29 -11.51 -0.92
CA LEU A 192 -3.21 -10.59 -0.53
C LEU A 192 -3.54 -9.13 -0.85
N LEU A 193 -4.11 -8.87 -2.04
CA LEU A 193 -4.45 -7.50 -2.43
C LEU A 193 -5.62 -6.94 -1.61
N LEU A 194 -6.61 -7.75 -1.27
CA LEU A 194 -7.76 -7.36 -0.44
C LEU A 194 -7.31 -7.08 0.98
N LEU A 195 -6.52 -7.96 1.60
CA LEU A 195 -5.96 -7.74 2.94
C LEU A 195 -5.16 -6.42 2.99
N LEU A 196 -4.25 -6.18 2.03
CA LEU A 196 -3.51 -4.91 1.92
C LEU A 196 -4.38 -3.68 1.62
N LYS A 197 -5.65 -3.85 1.22
CA LYS A 197 -6.58 -2.74 1.06
C LYS A 197 -7.38 -2.51 2.33
N HIS A 198 -7.97 -3.57 2.87
CA HIS A 198 -8.81 -3.47 4.06
C HIS A 198 -7.99 -3.04 5.28
N PHE A 199 -6.82 -3.61 5.51
CA PHE A 199 -5.95 -3.15 6.59
C PHE A 199 -5.49 -1.70 6.38
N LYS A 200 -5.29 -1.26 5.14
CA LYS A 200 -4.91 0.14 4.89
C LYS A 200 -6.05 1.13 5.13
N LEU A 201 -7.29 0.70 4.86
CA LEU A 201 -8.47 1.51 5.13
C LEU A 201 -8.76 1.56 6.63
N ASN A 202 -8.53 0.44 7.32
CA ASN A 202 -8.76 0.32 8.76
C ASN A 202 -7.67 1.07 9.55
N HIS A 203 -6.39 0.72 9.37
CA HIS A 203 -5.29 1.49 9.95
C HIS A 203 -3.96 1.38 9.16
N VAL A 204 -3.28 2.50 8.93
CA VAL A 204 -2.01 2.53 8.17
C VAL A 204 -0.96 1.58 8.74
N TYR A 205 -0.85 1.44 10.06
CA TYR A 205 0.14 0.55 10.68
C TYR A 205 -0.24 -0.93 10.63
N GLN A 206 -1.53 -1.28 10.57
CA GLN A 206 -1.93 -2.67 10.24
C GLN A 206 -1.48 -3.04 8.82
N PHE A 207 -1.66 -2.12 7.87
CA PHE A 207 -1.17 -2.30 6.50
C PHE A 207 0.34 -2.40 6.45
N GLU A 208 1.07 -1.51 7.13
CA GLU A 208 2.54 -1.54 7.10
C GLU A 208 3.10 -2.78 7.82
N TYR A 209 2.46 -3.27 8.88
CA TYR A 209 2.84 -4.52 9.54
C TYR A 209 2.76 -5.71 8.57
N MET A 210 1.62 -5.90 7.91
CA MET A 210 1.45 -6.93 6.89
C MET A 210 2.44 -6.74 5.72
N ALA A 211 2.62 -5.50 5.26
CA ALA A 211 3.52 -5.19 4.15
C ALA A 211 4.98 -5.51 4.47
N GLN A 212 5.47 -5.21 5.69
CA GLN A 212 6.82 -5.57 6.13
C GLN A 212 7.02 -7.08 6.10
N HIS A 213 6.08 -7.86 6.65
CA HIS A 213 6.16 -9.32 6.63
C HIS A 213 6.16 -9.90 5.21
N LEU A 214 5.38 -9.33 4.29
CA LEU A 214 5.45 -9.71 2.87
C LEU A 214 6.82 -9.41 2.25
N VAL A 215 7.40 -8.24 2.53
CA VAL A 215 8.72 -7.86 2.00
C VAL A 215 9.81 -8.78 2.56
N PHE A 216 9.79 -9.07 3.87
CA PHE A 216 10.72 -10.00 4.51
C PHE A 216 10.59 -11.43 4.00
N ALA A 217 9.37 -11.88 3.75
CA ALA A 217 9.10 -13.18 3.15
C ALA A 217 9.37 -13.25 1.64
N ASN A 218 10.14 -12.30 1.09
CA ASN A 218 10.59 -12.28 -0.30
C ASN A 218 9.46 -12.14 -1.35
N CYS A 219 8.37 -11.45 -1.00
CA CYS A 219 7.25 -11.20 -1.94
C CYS A 219 7.69 -10.41 -3.19
N ILE A 220 8.53 -9.38 -3.02
CA ILE A 220 9.03 -8.56 -4.15
C ILE A 220 9.79 -9.44 -5.17
N PRO A 221 10.87 -10.15 -4.81
CA PRO A 221 11.59 -10.99 -5.77
C PRO A 221 10.72 -12.14 -6.31
N LEU A 222 9.78 -12.68 -5.52
CA LEU A 222 8.82 -13.68 -6.00
C LEU A 222 7.96 -13.15 -7.16
N ILE A 223 7.36 -11.96 -6.98
CA ILE A 223 6.55 -11.32 -8.03
C ILE A 223 7.43 -11.01 -9.25
N LEU A 224 8.65 -10.51 -9.06
CA LEU A 224 9.56 -10.25 -10.17
C LEU A 224 9.92 -11.52 -10.93
N LYS A 225 10.18 -12.63 -10.21
CA LYS A 225 10.41 -13.95 -10.81
C LYS A 225 9.20 -14.41 -11.62
N PHE A 226 7.99 -14.22 -11.09
CA PHE A 226 6.75 -14.49 -11.81
C PHE A 226 6.66 -13.69 -13.11
N PHE A 227 7.03 -12.40 -13.09
CA PHE A 227 7.05 -11.56 -14.31
C PHE A 227 8.24 -11.81 -15.25
N ASN A 228 9.28 -12.51 -14.79
CA ASN A 228 10.48 -12.80 -15.55
C ASN A 228 10.33 -13.99 -16.51
N GLN A 229 9.10 -14.43 -16.79
CA GLN A 229 8.77 -15.46 -17.77
C GLN A 229 8.09 -14.85 -19.02
N ASN A 230 7.67 -15.70 -19.96
CA ASN A 230 6.89 -15.23 -21.10
C ASN A 230 5.45 -14.90 -20.66
N ILE A 231 5.25 -13.66 -20.24
CA ILE A 231 3.95 -13.18 -19.74
C ILE A 231 2.88 -13.16 -20.81
N MET A 232 3.25 -12.92 -22.08
CA MET A 232 2.29 -13.00 -23.18
C MET A 232 1.72 -14.40 -23.30
N SER A 233 2.58 -15.43 -23.35
CA SER A 233 2.12 -16.83 -23.40
C SER A 233 1.29 -17.22 -22.18
N TYR A 234 1.66 -16.74 -20.99
CA TYR A 234 0.90 -17.01 -19.77
C TYR A 234 -0.53 -16.42 -19.84
N ILE A 235 -0.68 -15.15 -20.23
CA ILE A 235 -2.01 -14.54 -20.30
C ILE A 235 -2.85 -14.99 -21.50
N THR A 236 -2.26 -15.65 -22.50
CA THR A 236 -2.98 -16.24 -23.64
C THR A 236 -3.14 -17.75 -23.51
N ALA A 237 -2.75 -18.34 -22.37
CA ALA A 237 -2.85 -19.78 -22.16
C ALA A 237 -4.31 -20.25 -22.20
N LYS A 238 -4.57 -21.34 -22.91
CA LYS A 238 -5.89 -21.96 -23.01
C LYS A 238 -5.94 -23.20 -22.12
N ASN A 239 -6.32 -22.99 -20.86
CA ASN A 239 -6.48 -24.07 -19.88
C ASN A 239 -7.96 -24.20 -19.46
N SER A 240 -8.87 -24.22 -20.43
CA SER A 240 -10.31 -24.37 -20.20
C SER A 240 -10.91 -25.19 -21.33
N ILE A 241 -11.73 -26.17 -20.97
CA ILE A 241 -12.41 -27.07 -21.88
C ILE A 241 -13.89 -26.70 -21.79
N SER A 242 -14.37 -25.91 -22.74
CA SER A 242 -15.70 -25.28 -22.73
C SER A 242 -16.83 -26.28 -22.49
N VAL A 243 -16.71 -27.45 -23.10
CA VAL A 243 -17.66 -28.56 -22.98
C VAL A 243 -17.73 -29.12 -21.55
N LEU A 244 -16.64 -29.04 -20.79
CA LEU A 244 -16.57 -29.52 -19.40
C LEU A 244 -16.86 -28.41 -18.38
N ASP A 245 -17.04 -27.16 -18.83
CA ASP A 245 -17.26 -26.02 -17.95
C ASP A 245 -18.74 -25.84 -17.60
N TYR A 246 -19.01 -25.37 -16.38
CA TYR A 246 -20.35 -24.97 -15.96
C TYR A 246 -20.84 -23.77 -16.79
N PRO A 247 -22.12 -23.75 -17.24
CA PRO A 247 -23.16 -24.75 -16.98
C PRO A 247 -23.23 -25.90 -18.01
N HIS A 248 -22.42 -25.90 -19.06
CA HIS A 248 -22.54 -26.83 -20.19
C HIS A 248 -22.49 -28.31 -19.75
N CYS A 249 -21.56 -28.64 -18.86
CA CYS A 249 -21.42 -30.00 -18.30
C CYS A 249 -22.58 -30.46 -17.41
N VAL A 250 -23.47 -29.56 -17.00
CA VAL A 250 -24.65 -29.86 -16.17
C VAL A 250 -25.92 -29.92 -17.03
N VAL A 251 -26.00 -29.07 -18.06
CA VAL A 251 -27.21 -28.89 -18.88
C VAL A 251 -27.25 -29.87 -20.06
N HIS A 252 -26.10 -30.27 -20.58
CA HIS A 252 -26.00 -31.14 -21.76
C HIS A 252 -25.35 -32.48 -21.40
N GLU A 253 -25.69 -33.52 -22.17
CA GLU A 253 -24.92 -34.77 -22.13
C GLU A 253 -23.47 -34.48 -22.54
N LEU A 254 -22.53 -34.99 -21.75
CA LEU A 254 -21.10 -34.81 -21.99
C LEU A 254 -20.71 -35.55 -23.29
N PRO A 255 -20.32 -34.84 -24.36
CA PRO A 255 -19.91 -35.49 -25.58
C PRO A 255 -18.56 -36.19 -25.37
N GLU A 256 -18.26 -37.17 -26.22
CA GLU A 256 -16.95 -37.81 -26.25
C GLU A 256 -15.87 -36.76 -26.55
N LEU A 257 -14.86 -36.68 -25.68
CA LEU A 257 -13.74 -35.77 -25.87
C LEU A 257 -12.95 -36.20 -27.10
N THR A 258 -12.84 -35.31 -28.07
CA THR A 258 -11.92 -35.44 -29.22
C THR A 258 -10.76 -34.46 -29.08
N ALA A 259 -9.64 -34.70 -29.76
CA ALA A 259 -8.51 -33.76 -29.77
C ALA A 259 -8.95 -32.35 -30.22
N GLU A 260 -9.86 -32.27 -31.19
CA GLU A 260 -10.45 -31.02 -31.69
C GLU A 260 -11.27 -30.31 -30.61
N SER A 261 -12.02 -31.05 -29.78
CA SER A 261 -12.78 -30.48 -28.67
C SER A 261 -11.91 -29.89 -27.55
N LEU A 262 -10.67 -30.39 -27.37
CA LEU A 262 -9.69 -29.81 -26.45
C LEU A 262 -9.09 -28.49 -27.00
N GLU A 263 -9.02 -28.35 -28.33
CA GLU A 263 -8.49 -27.16 -29.00
C GLU A 263 -9.55 -26.10 -29.32
N ALA A 264 -10.83 -26.50 -29.34
CA ALA A 264 -12.02 -25.66 -29.47
C ALA A 264 -12.24 -24.77 -28.23
N GLY A 265 -11.25 -23.93 -27.95
CA GLY A 265 -11.26 -22.97 -26.86
C GLY A 265 -11.87 -21.64 -27.28
N ASP A 266 -12.44 -20.96 -26.28
CA ASP A 266 -13.06 -19.64 -26.33
C ASP A 266 -12.25 -18.62 -27.16
N SER A 267 -12.93 -17.76 -27.94
CA SER A 267 -12.31 -16.76 -28.83
C SER A 267 -11.67 -15.58 -28.09
N ASN A 268 -11.58 -15.68 -26.76
CA ASN A 268 -11.07 -14.64 -25.89
C ASN A 268 -9.57 -14.41 -26.08
N GLN A 269 -9.19 -13.15 -26.32
CA GLN A 269 -7.80 -12.74 -26.53
C GLN A 269 -6.90 -13.03 -25.32
N PHE A 270 -7.45 -13.02 -24.11
CA PHE A 270 -6.72 -13.24 -22.86
C PHE A 270 -7.47 -14.23 -21.96
N CYS A 271 -6.73 -15.13 -21.32
CA CYS A 271 -7.18 -15.84 -20.13
C CYS A 271 -7.38 -14.82 -19.00
N TRP A 272 -8.65 -14.62 -18.63
CA TRP A 272 -9.04 -13.70 -17.56
C TRP A 272 -8.25 -14.00 -16.27
N ARG A 273 -8.12 -15.28 -15.88
CA ARG A 273 -7.52 -15.70 -14.59
C ARG A 273 -6.10 -15.22 -14.46
N ASN A 274 -5.35 -15.39 -15.54
CA ASN A 274 -3.94 -15.04 -15.62
C ASN A 274 -3.76 -13.52 -15.70
N LEU A 275 -4.57 -12.84 -16.53
CA LEU A 275 -4.53 -11.40 -16.65
C LEU A 275 -4.85 -10.70 -15.31
N PHE A 276 -5.90 -11.13 -14.62
CA PHE A 276 -6.26 -10.59 -13.31
C PHE A 276 -5.19 -10.85 -12.26
N SER A 277 -4.62 -12.05 -12.25
CA SER A 277 -3.50 -12.39 -11.36
C SER A 277 -2.31 -11.47 -11.59
N CYS A 278 -1.89 -11.28 -12.84
CA CYS A 278 -0.83 -10.34 -13.20
C CYS A 278 -1.14 -8.91 -12.71
N ILE A 279 -2.36 -8.41 -12.95
CA ILE A 279 -2.77 -7.08 -12.50
C ILE A 279 -2.69 -6.98 -10.97
N ASN A 280 -3.18 -7.99 -10.23
CA ASN A 280 -3.13 -7.99 -8.78
C ASN A 280 -1.71 -8.03 -8.23
N LEU A 281 -0.83 -8.87 -8.77
CA LEU A 281 0.57 -8.94 -8.37
C LEU A 281 1.28 -7.59 -8.61
N LEU A 282 1.02 -6.91 -9.74
CA LEU A 282 1.53 -5.56 -9.99
C LEU A 282 0.98 -4.54 -9.00
N ARG A 283 -0.29 -4.66 -8.59
CA ARG A 283 -0.93 -3.79 -7.59
C ARG A 283 -0.35 -3.99 -6.20
N ILE A 284 -0.09 -5.23 -5.81
CA ILE A 284 0.61 -5.59 -4.57
C ILE A 284 1.99 -4.94 -4.59
N LEU A 285 2.77 -5.15 -5.65
CA LEU A 285 4.10 -4.57 -5.78
C LEU A 285 4.08 -3.03 -5.70
N ASN A 286 3.12 -2.38 -6.37
CA ASN A 286 2.90 -0.93 -6.24
C ASN A 286 2.59 -0.51 -4.80
N LYS A 287 1.74 -1.26 -4.09
CA LYS A 287 1.39 -0.95 -2.69
C LYS A 287 2.60 -1.08 -1.76
N LEU A 288 3.43 -2.10 -1.97
CA LEU A 288 4.62 -2.34 -1.15
C LEU A 288 5.68 -1.25 -1.37
N THR A 289 5.88 -0.75 -2.59
CA THR A 289 6.97 0.20 -2.91
C THR A 289 6.57 1.67 -2.91
N LYS A 290 5.27 1.99 -2.99
CA LYS A 290 4.80 3.38 -3.03
C LYS A 290 5.28 4.16 -1.80
N TRP A 291 6.07 5.20 -2.05
CA TRP A 291 6.68 6.07 -1.03
C TRP A 291 7.64 5.37 -0.07
N LYS A 292 8.18 4.22 -0.45
CA LYS A 292 9.19 3.51 0.32
C LYS A 292 10.47 3.43 -0.51
N HIS A 293 11.43 4.30 -0.18
CA HIS A 293 12.69 4.39 -0.91
C HIS A 293 13.48 3.09 -0.83
N SER A 294 13.61 2.51 0.38
CA SER A 294 14.24 1.20 0.61
C SER A 294 13.66 0.10 -0.31
N ARG A 295 12.33 -0.05 -0.30
CA ARG A 295 11.63 -1.08 -1.10
C ARG A 295 11.67 -0.79 -2.61
N THR A 296 11.73 0.49 -3.01
CA THR A 296 11.95 0.87 -4.41
C THR A 296 13.39 0.54 -4.84
N MET A 297 14.37 0.75 -3.97
CA MET A 297 15.76 0.38 -4.24
C MET A 297 15.91 -1.14 -4.38
N MET A 298 15.16 -1.94 -3.62
CA MET A 298 15.09 -3.40 -3.85
C MET A 298 14.69 -3.74 -5.31
N LEU A 299 13.72 -3.03 -5.90
CA LEU A 299 13.34 -3.24 -7.30
C LEU A 299 14.50 -2.95 -8.28
N VAL A 300 15.32 -1.96 -7.98
CA VAL A 300 16.49 -1.58 -8.78
C VAL A 300 17.57 -2.65 -8.65
N VAL A 301 17.87 -3.09 -7.42
CA VAL A 301 18.84 -4.17 -7.11
C VAL A 301 18.43 -5.47 -7.81
N PHE A 302 17.15 -5.82 -7.79
CA PHE A 302 16.63 -7.01 -8.49
C PHE A 302 16.49 -6.82 -10.01
N LYS A 303 17.01 -5.73 -10.59
CA LYS A 303 16.96 -5.43 -12.03
C LYS A 303 15.54 -5.55 -12.59
N SER A 304 14.55 -4.97 -11.90
CA SER A 304 13.14 -5.14 -12.27
C SER A 304 12.75 -4.39 -13.54
N ALA A 305 13.44 -3.29 -13.89
CA ALA A 305 13.05 -2.43 -15.00
C ALA A 305 12.97 -3.15 -16.37
N PRO A 306 13.95 -3.98 -16.79
CA PRO A 306 13.83 -4.82 -17.99
C PRO A 306 12.64 -5.80 -17.94
N ILE A 307 12.38 -6.42 -16.78
CA ILE A 307 11.28 -7.37 -16.57
C ILE A 307 9.94 -6.66 -16.79
N LEU A 308 9.75 -5.53 -16.12
CA LEU A 308 8.56 -4.69 -16.22
C LEU A 308 8.39 -4.10 -17.64
N LYS A 309 9.48 -3.68 -18.29
CA LYS A 309 9.41 -3.19 -19.68
C LYS A 309 8.91 -4.26 -20.64
N ARG A 310 9.29 -5.54 -20.47
CA ARG A 310 8.73 -6.64 -21.27
C ARG A 310 7.23 -6.83 -21.03
N ALA A 311 6.76 -6.67 -19.79
CA ALA A 311 5.34 -6.76 -19.46
C ALA A 311 4.48 -5.67 -20.15
N LEU A 312 5.07 -4.53 -20.56
CA LEU A 312 4.35 -3.50 -21.33
C LEU A 312 3.89 -3.96 -22.73
N LYS A 313 4.44 -5.07 -23.26
CA LYS A 313 3.98 -5.67 -24.52
C LYS A 313 2.52 -6.11 -24.44
N VAL A 314 2.03 -6.42 -23.24
CA VAL A 314 0.60 -6.67 -22.99
C VAL A 314 -0.16 -5.36 -23.16
N LYS A 315 -0.97 -5.26 -24.22
CA LYS A 315 -1.76 -4.07 -24.56
C LYS A 315 -3.07 -3.97 -23.75
N GLN A 316 -2.99 -4.22 -22.44
CA GLN A 316 -4.11 -4.08 -21.52
C GLN A 316 -3.89 -2.87 -20.62
N ALA A 317 -4.86 -1.95 -20.58
CA ALA A 317 -4.68 -0.61 -20.00
C ALA A 317 -4.33 -0.62 -18.51
N MET A 318 -5.01 -1.45 -17.71
CA MET A 318 -4.80 -1.54 -16.26
C MET A 318 -3.42 -2.11 -15.93
N MET A 319 -2.99 -3.15 -16.64
CA MET A 319 -1.69 -3.77 -16.51
C MET A 319 -0.59 -2.78 -16.88
N GLN A 320 -0.69 -2.12 -18.04
CA GLN A 320 0.27 -1.10 -18.45
C GLN A 320 0.37 0.04 -17.42
N LEU A 321 -0.76 0.50 -16.87
CA LEU A 321 -0.76 1.57 -15.87
C LEU A 321 0.06 1.20 -14.62
N TYR A 322 -0.13 0.00 -14.08
CA TYR A 322 0.60 -0.42 -12.88
C TYR A 322 2.07 -0.75 -13.16
N VAL A 323 2.40 -1.23 -14.36
CA VAL A 323 3.80 -1.38 -14.80
C VAL A 323 4.47 -0.02 -14.94
N LEU A 324 3.81 0.96 -15.57
CA LEU A 324 4.37 2.30 -15.76
C LEU A 324 4.56 3.05 -14.44
N LYS A 325 3.67 2.86 -13.45
CA LYS A 325 3.86 3.40 -12.09
C LYS A 325 5.12 2.84 -11.41
N LEU A 326 5.38 1.54 -11.54
CA LEU A 326 6.59 0.91 -10.99
C LEU A 326 7.86 1.37 -11.72
N LEU A 327 7.78 1.59 -13.03
CA LEU A 327 8.90 2.14 -13.79
C LEU A 327 9.16 3.59 -13.39
N LYS A 328 8.11 4.41 -13.21
CA LYS A 328 8.20 5.82 -12.78
C LYS A 328 8.95 5.98 -11.46
N VAL A 329 8.68 5.15 -10.46
CA VAL A 329 9.37 5.27 -9.16
C VAL A 329 10.85 4.85 -9.23
N GLN A 330 11.22 4.04 -10.22
CA GLN A 330 12.60 3.58 -10.41
C GLN A 330 13.46 4.52 -11.27
N THR A 331 12.85 5.34 -12.14
CA THR A 331 13.60 6.15 -13.14
C THR A 331 14.65 7.06 -12.53
N LYS A 332 14.44 7.51 -11.29
CA LYS A 332 15.41 8.35 -10.58
C LYS A 332 16.74 7.62 -10.27
N TYR A 333 16.70 6.30 -10.11
CA TYR A 333 17.85 5.45 -9.80
C TYR A 333 18.50 4.80 -11.03
N LEU A 334 17.85 4.82 -12.20
CA LEU A 334 18.32 4.11 -13.41
C LEU A 334 19.31 4.93 -14.26
N GLY A 335 19.51 6.20 -13.96
CA GLY A 335 20.47 7.06 -14.66
C GLY A 335 20.06 7.59 -16.03
N ARG A 336 20.86 8.56 -16.49
CA ARG A 336 20.58 9.34 -17.72
C ARG A 336 20.64 8.47 -18.98
N GLN A 337 21.59 7.54 -19.05
CA GLN A 337 21.75 6.65 -20.21
C GLN A 337 20.54 5.74 -20.40
N TRP A 338 19.98 5.19 -19.31
CA TRP A 338 18.77 4.40 -19.38
C TRP A 338 17.59 5.23 -19.88
N ARG A 339 17.42 6.47 -19.40
CA ARG A 339 16.33 7.35 -19.87
C ARG A 339 16.41 7.62 -21.37
N LYS A 340 17.62 7.94 -21.88
CA LYS A 340 17.87 8.14 -23.32
C LYS A 340 17.47 6.92 -24.16
N SER A 341 17.86 5.72 -23.75
CA SER A 341 17.53 4.48 -24.48
C SER A 341 16.08 4.00 -24.28
N ASN A 342 15.34 4.60 -23.33
CA ASN A 342 13.97 4.22 -22.98
C ASN A 342 12.96 5.36 -23.18
N MET A 343 13.21 6.26 -24.14
CA MET A 343 12.37 7.45 -24.36
C MET A 343 10.89 7.12 -24.62
N LYS A 344 10.59 6.01 -25.31
CA LYS A 344 9.19 5.53 -25.49
C LYS A 344 8.52 5.22 -24.14
N THR A 345 9.25 4.60 -23.22
CA THR A 345 8.76 4.33 -21.86
C THR A 345 8.60 5.63 -21.07
N MET A 346 9.55 6.56 -21.15
CA MET A 346 9.47 7.88 -20.51
C MET A 346 8.23 8.64 -20.99
N SER A 347 7.97 8.64 -22.30
CA SER A 347 6.80 9.27 -22.91
C SER A 347 5.49 8.60 -22.46
N ALA A 348 5.48 7.26 -22.37
CA ALA A 348 4.31 6.54 -21.87
C ALA A 348 4.03 6.83 -20.38
N ILE A 349 5.08 6.96 -19.56
CA ILE A 349 4.94 7.42 -18.16
C ILE A 349 4.34 8.83 -18.14
N TYR A 350 4.87 9.73 -18.97
CA TYR A 350 4.39 11.12 -19.04
C TYR A 350 2.91 11.20 -19.43
N GLN A 351 2.47 10.39 -20.39
CA GLN A 351 1.09 10.43 -20.89
C GLN A 351 0.08 9.71 -20.00
N LYS A 352 0.46 8.56 -19.41
CA LYS A 352 -0.49 7.63 -18.77
C LYS A 352 -0.43 7.62 -17.25
N VAL A 353 0.66 8.12 -16.65
CA VAL A 353 0.83 8.14 -15.20
C VAL A 353 0.65 9.56 -14.69
N ARG A 354 -0.19 9.70 -13.67
CA ARG A 354 -0.44 10.96 -13.00
C ARG A 354 0.85 11.59 -12.46
N HIS A 355 1.00 12.90 -12.68
CA HIS A 355 2.09 13.72 -12.15
C HIS A 355 1.66 14.57 -10.94
N ARG A 356 2.66 14.96 -10.15
CA ARG A 356 2.56 15.93 -9.06
C ARG A 356 3.29 17.22 -9.44
N LEU A 357 3.07 18.28 -8.66
CA LEU A 357 3.72 19.57 -8.92
C LEU A 357 5.24 19.50 -8.71
N ASN A 358 5.68 18.79 -7.67
CA ASN A 358 7.10 18.63 -7.32
C ASN A 358 7.67 17.28 -7.82
N ASP A 359 7.10 16.70 -8.88
CA ASP A 359 7.54 15.40 -9.41
C ASP A 359 8.87 15.54 -10.15
N ASP A 360 9.96 15.09 -9.54
CA ASP A 360 11.33 15.17 -10.09
C ASP A 360 11.82 13.85 -10.73
N TRP A 361 10.93 12.85 -10.87
CA TRP A 361 11.24 11.48 -11.30
C TRP A 361 12.06 11.37 -12.60
N ALA A 362 12.00 12.38 -13.48
CA ALA A 362 12.71 12.41 -14.76
C ALA A 362 14.15 12.96 -14.67
N TYR A 363 14.50 13.72 -13.62
CA TYR A 363 15.79 14.41 -13.53
C TYR A 363 16.91 13.49 -13.03
N GLY A 364 16.59 12.47 -12.23
CA GLY A 364 17.52 11.40 -11.84
C GLY A 364 18.67 11.89 -10.99
N ASN A 365 18.29 12.46 -9.85
CA ASN A 365 19.16 13.12 -8.89
C ASN A 365 19.83 12.13 -7.91
N ASP A 366 19.35 10.88 -7.84
CA ASP A 366 19.71 9.92 -6.79
C ASP A 366 20.51 8.72 -7.35
N LEU A 367 21.57 8.96 -8.13
CA LEU A 367 22.36 7.87 -8.71
C LEU A 367 23.24 7.15 -7.70
N ASP A 368 23.69 7.87 -6.68
CA ASP A 368 24.56 7.36 -5.62
C ASP A 368 23.76 6.78 -4.44
N ALA A 369 22.43 6.70 -4.55
CA ALA A 369 21.59 6.13 -3.51
C ALA A 369 21.85 4.63 -3.38
N ARG A 370 22.18 4.17 -2.18
CA ARG A 370 22.52 2.79 -1.86
C ARG A 370 21.40 2.14 -1.05
N PRO A 371 21.28 0.79 -1.08
CA PRO A 371 20.20 0.09 -0.37
C PRO A 371 20.13 0.38 1.13
N TRP A 372 21.26 0.62 1.79
CA TRP A 372 21.33 0.88 3.23
C TRP A 372 21.04 2.34 3.62
N ASP A 373 21.04 3.28 2.68
CA ASP A 373 20.79 4.71 2.99
C ASP A 373 19.36 4.94 3.52
N PHE A 374 18.45 3.98 3.30
CA PHE A 374 17.04 4.05 3.72
C PHE A 374 16.71 3.07 4.86
N GLN A 375 17.71 2.44 5.47
CA GLN A 375 17.48 1.46 6.54
C GLN A 375 16.89 2.10 7.79
N ALA A 376 17.30 3.33 8.11
CA ALA A 376 16.78 4.10 9.24
C ALA A 376 15.27 4.35 9.12
N GLU A 377 14.76 4.69 7.93
CA GLU A 377 13.32 4.89 7.70
C GLU A 377 12.50 3.61 7.93
N GLU A 378 13.00 2.44 7.50
CA GLU A 378 12.30 1.16 7.73
C GLU A 378 12.39 0.71 9.20
N CYS A 379 13.50 0.99 9.90
CA CYS A 379 13.62 0.73 11.33
C CYS A 379 12.68 1.63 12.15
N ALA A 380 12.60 2.92 11.85
CA ALA A 380 11.68 3.84 12.51
C ALA A 380 10.22 3.43 12.28
N LEU A 381 9.88 3.04 11.04
CA LEU A 381 8.56 2.51 10.72
C LEU A 381 8.23 1.25 11.52
N ARG A 382 9.18 0.31 11.66
CA ARG A 382 8.99 -0.90 12.47
C ARG A 382 8.69 -0.56 13.93
N ALA A 383 9.46 0.35 14.52
CA ALA A 383 9.25 0.79 15.90
C ALA A 383 7.84 1.41 16.10
N ASN A 384 7.37 2.23 15.15
CA ASN A 384 6.03 2.80 15.22
C ASN A 384 4.93 1.74 15.13
N ILE A 385 5.12 0.73 14.29
CA ILE A 385 4.17 -0.38 14.16
C ILE A 385 4.12 -1.23 15.43
N GLU A 386 5.28 -1.54 16.02
CA GLU A 386 5.38 -2.29 17.28
C GLU A 386 4.68 -1.55 18.41
N ARG A 387 4.93 -0.24 18.55
CA ARG A 387 4.26 0.62 19.54
C ARG A 387 2.75 0.65 19.35
N PHE A 388 2.28 0.83 18.11
CA PHE A 388 0.86 0.80 17.79
C PHE A 388 0.22 -0.54 18.17
N ASN A 389 0.84 -1.65 17.77
CA ASN A 389 0.29 -2.98 18.05
C ASN A 389 0.28 -3.28 19.56
N ALA A 390 1.35 -2.93 20.27
CA ALA A 390 1.43 -3.08 21.72
C ALA A 390 0.33 -2.25 22.41
N ARG A 391 0.21 -0.97 22.06
CA ARG A 391 -0.79 -0.07 22.64
C ARG A 391 -2.23 -0.55 22.40
N ARG A 392 -2.54 -1.00 21.18
CA ARG A 392 -3.93 -1.29 20.78
C ARG A 392 -4.40 -2.72 21.04
N TYR A 393 -3.51 -3.71 20.94
CA TYR A 393 -3.90 -5.12 21.01
C TYR A 393 -3.34 -5.84 22.22
N ASP A 394 -2.27 -5.33 22.82
CA ASP A 394 -1.65 -5.98 23.96
C ASP A 394 -2.31 -5.55 25.26
N ARG A 395 -3.32 -6.32 25.67
CA ARG A 395 -4.06 -6.11 26.93
C ARG A 395 -3.18 -6.26 28.18
N ALA A 396 -1.98 -6.85 28.07
CA ALA A 396 -1.07 -7.03 29.20
C ALA A 396 -0.21 -5.79 29.48
N HIS A 397 -0.17 -4.80 28.58
CA HIS A 397 0.65 -3.59 28.72
C HIS A 397 -0.16 -2.41 29.26
N SER A 398 -0.87 -2.61 30.37
CA SER A 398 -0.93 -1.55 31.36
C SER A 398 0.53 -1.37 31.82
N ASN A 399 1.24 -0.40 31.24
CA ASN A 399 2.65 -0.22 31.50
C ASN A 399 2.85 -0.13 33.03
N PRO A 400 3.61 -1.04 33.66
CA PRO A 400 3.67 -1.15 35.13
C PRO A 400 4.09 0.16 35.80
N ASP A 401 4.90 0.95 35.12
CA ASP A 401 5.37 2.28 35.55
C ASP A 401 4.23 3.31 35.68
N PHE A 402 3.07 3.02 35.11
CA PHE A 402 1.89 3.88 35.09
C PHE A 402 0.65 3.23 35.71
N LEU A 403 0.80 2.09 36.39
CA LEU A 403 -0.25 1.59 37.28
C LEU A 403 -0.36 2.53 38.49
N PRO A 404 -1.57 2.76 39.03
CA PRO A 404 -1.71 3.45 40.31
C PRO A 404 -0.92 2.68 41.37
N VAL A 405 0.15 3.26 41.87
CA VAL A 405 0.92 2.68 42.98
C VAL A 405 0.39 3.28 44.26
N ASP A 406 -0.21 2.43 45.09
CA ASP A 406 -0.56 2.81 46.45
C ASP A 406 0.71 2.82 47.32
N ASN A 407 1.38 3.98 47.38
CA ASN A 407 2.61 4.15 48.15
C ASN A 407 2.35 4.31 49.66
N CYS A 408 1.10 4.33 50.09
CA CYS A 408 0.74 4.47 51.50
C CYS A 408 0.49 3.08 52.11
N LEU A 409 1.38 2.64 53.00
CA LEU A 409 1.24 1.35 53.70
C LEU A 409 -0.04 1.23 54.55
N GLN A 410 -0.71 2.36 54.83
CA GLN A 410 -1.97 2.43 55.58
C GLN A 410 -3.20 2.60 54.68
N SER A 411 -3.02 2.79 53.37
CA SER A 411 -4.14 3.01 52.46
C SER A 411 -4.84 1.69 52.17
N VAL A 412 -6.17 1.74 52.30
CA VAL A 412 -7.08 0.63 51.99
C VAL A 412 -7.63 0.78 50.55
N LEU A 413 -7.32 1.88 49.87
CA LEU A 413 -7.87 2.22 48.55
C LEU A 413 -7.34 1.31 47.43
N GLY A 414 -6.12 0.78 47.57
CA GLY A 414 -5.58 -0.21 46.65
C GLY A 414 -6.05 -1.65 46.89
N GLN A 415 -6.76 -1.92 47.99
CA GLN A 415 -7.23 -3.27 48.34
C GLN A 415 -8.63 -3.52 47.78
N ARG A 416 -8.78 -4.54 46.93
CA ARG A 416 -10.12 -5.02 46.55
C ARG A 416 -10.74 -5.75 47.74
N VAL A 417 -11.67 -5.08 48.41
CA VAL A 417 -12.51 -5.68 49.46
C VAL A 417 -13.85 -6.03 48.84
N ASP A 418 -14.15 -7.34 48.78
CA ASP A 418 -15.47 -7.80 48.36
C ASP A 418 -16.48 -7.50 49.48
N LEU A 419 -17.39 -6.57 49.21
CA LEU A 419 -18.43 -6.17 50.17
C LEU A 419 -19.57 -7.20 50.18
N PRO A 420 -20.05 -7.64 51.36
CA PRO A 420 -21.20 -8.54 51.45
C PRO A 420 -22.45 -7.99 50.75
N GLU A 421 -23.28 -8.87 50.18
CA GLU A 421 -24.55 -8.47 49.51
C GLU A 421 -25.47 -7.67 50.45
N ASP A 422 -25.53 -8.06 51.73
CA ASP A 422 -26.29 -7.35 52.77
C ASP A 422 -25.81 -5.91 52.99
N PHE A 423 -24.53 -5.63 52.76
CA PHE A 423 -23.97 -4.28 52.86
C PHE A 423 -24.41 -3.42 51.68
N GLN A 424 -24.47 -3.98 50.47
CA GLN A 424 -24.93 -3.25 49.27
C GLN A 424 -26.41 -2.87 49.38
N MET A 425 -27.24 -3.76 49.93
CA MET A 425 -28.67 -3.49 50.15
C MET A 425 -28.93 -2.44 51.23
N ASN A 426 -28.05 -2.33 52.22
CA ASN A 426 -28.20 -1.42 53.37
C ASN A 426 -27.21 -0.25 53.34
N TYR A 427 -26.62 0.05 52.18
CA TYR A 427 -25.55 1.04 52.03
C TYR A 427 -26.00 2.44 52.47
N ASP A 428 -27.21 2.85 52.10
CA ASP A 428 -27.76 4.16 52.43
C ASP A 428 -27.96 4.33 53.94
N LEU A 429 -28.45 3.28 54.61
CA LEU A 429 -28.60 3.24 56.08
C LEU A 429 -27.25 3.29 56.80
N TRP A 430 -26.24 2.61 56.25
CA TRP A 430 -24.88 2.65 56.78
C TRP A 430 -24.27 4.06 56.63
N LEU A 431 -24.44 4.72 55.48
CA LEU A 431 -23.99 6.09 55.26
C LEU A 431 -24.61 7.07 56.25
N GLU A 432 -25.93 7.00 56.43
CA GLU A 432 -26.61 7.84 57.42
C GLU A 432 -26.06 7.63 58.83
N ARG A 433 -25.88 6.38 59.25
CA ARG A 433 -25.49 6.03 60.63
C ARG A 433 -24.01 6.23 60.94
N GLU A 434 -23.13 5.88 60.01
CA GLU A 434 -21.69 5.80 60.26
C GLU A 434 -20.92 6.98 59.68
N VAL A 435 -21.45 7.64 58.65
CA VAL A 435 -20.76 8.75 57.97
C VAL A 435 -21.42 10.10 58.28
N PHE A 436 -22.74 10.24 58.06
CA PHE A 436 -23.40 11.53 58.20
C PHE A 436 -23.75 11.92 59.64
N SER A 437 -24.13 10.94 60.47
CA SER A 437 -24.53 11.22 61.86
C SER A 437 -23.40 11.09 62.88
N LYS A 438 -22.20 10.69 62.46
CA LYS A 438 -21.00 10.70 63.31
C LYS A 438 -20.15 11.95 63.04
N PRO A 439 -19.79 12.72 64.08
CA PRO A 439 -18.84 13.82 63.91
C PRO A 439 -17.45 13.24 63.59
N ILE A 440 -16.93 13.54 62.40
CA ILE A 440 -15.59 13.10 61.99
C ILE A 440 -14.56 13.99 62.69
N SER A 441 -13.72 13.39 63.55
CA SER A 441 -12.58 14.07 64.15
C SER A 441 -11.43 14.15 63.15
N TRP A 442 -11.45 15.17 62.29
CA TRP A 442 -10.44 15.37 61.25
C TRP A 442 -9.02 15.56 61.82
N GLU A 443 -8.90 15.93 63.09
CA GLU A 443 -7.62 16.14 63.79
C GLU A 443 -6.89 14.83 64.09
N GLU A 444 -7.60 13.71 64.28
CA GLU A 444 -7.00 12.38 64.52
C GLU A 444 -6.51 11.70 63.22
N LEU A 445 -6.97 12.17 62.05
CA LEU A 445 -6.62 11.62 60.74
C LEU A 445 -5.23 12.07 60.23
N LEU A 446 -4.60 13.02 60.91
CA LEU A 446 -3.30 13.62 60.54
C LEU A 446 -2.15 13.25 61.50
N GLN A 447 -2.39 12.38 62.50
CA GLN A 447 -1.35 11.73 63.31
C GLN A 447 -0.99 10.37 62.70
#